data_AF-A0A2G6NUX0-F1
#
_entry.id   AF-A0A2G6NUX0-F1
#
_cell.length_a   1.000
_cell.length_b   1.000
_cell.length_c   1.000
_cell.angle_alpha   90.00
_cell.angle_beta   90.00
_cell.angle_gamma   90.00
#
_symmetry.space_group_name_H-M   'P 1'
#
loop_
_entity.id
_entity.type
_entity.pdbx_description
1 polymer ?
#
loop_
_entity_poly.entity_id
_entity_poly.type
_entity_poly.pdbx_seq_one_letter_code
_entity_poly.pdbx_strand_id
1 'polypeptide(L)'
;MTDEIKMNATGGTLATADNPVGDEESASLLSDLGEQVPDTANLDLLLDVGLQITVELGRTRLKFRDVLNLSNGSVVELSRQVSEPVDILVNGALLASGEVVVVDDHFAVR
;
A
#
# COMPACT_ATOMS: atom_id res chain seq x y z
N MET A 1 36.62 -40.25 53.93
CA MET A 1 37.39 -39.72 52.81
C MET A 1 37.16 -38.21 52.81
N THR A 2 37.96 -37.55 53.64
CA THR A 2 38.44 -36.16 53.57
C THR A 2 38.94 -35.84 52.15
N ASP A 3 39.12 -34.63 51.63
CA ASP A 3 39.24 -33.22 52.03
C ASP A 3 38.92 -32.47 50.69
N GLU A 4 38.70 -31.16 50.54
CA GLU A 4 39.54 -30.05 50.98
C GLU A 4 38.80 -28.75 50.60
N ILE A 5 38.53 -27.91 51.59
CA ILE A 5 38.18 -26.50 51.39
C ILE A 5 39.50 -25.77 51.17
N LYS A 6 39.70 -25.14 50.00
CA LYS A 6 40.75 -24.12 49.85
C LYS A 6 40.17 -22.73 49.99
N MET A 7 40.34 -22.21 51.20
CA MET A 7 40.28 -20.83 51.58
C MET A 7 41.52 -20.10 51.04
N ASN A 8 41.30 -19.02 50.32
CA ASN A 8 42.30 -17.99 50.08
C ASN A 8 41.61 -16.66 50.41
N ALA A 9 42.00 -16.11 51.56
CA ALA A 9 41.92 -14.70 51.86
C ALA A 9 43.30 -14.08 51.56
N THR A 10 43.31 -12.87 51.01
CA THR A 10 44.13 -11.71 51.46
C THR A 10 44.33 -10.73 50.31
N GLY A 11 44.14 -9.45 50.60
CA GLY A 11 44.89 -8.38 49.93
C GLY A 11 44.01 -7.49 49.06
N GLY A 12 43.73 -6.30 49.58
CA GLY A 12 42.89 -5.32 48.91
C GLY A 12 43.53 -4.69 47.69
N THR A 13 42.69 -3.95 46.98
CA THR A 13 43.03 -2.72 46.25
C THR A 13 41.69 -2.01 46.00
N LEU A 14 41.43 -0.96 46.79
CA LEU A 14 40.50 0.09 46.40
C LEU A 14 41.18 0.90 45.28
N ALA A 15 40.77 0.65 44.05
CA ALA A 15 40.84 1.54 42.88
C ALA A 15 40.22 0.71 41.75
N THR A 16 39.10 1.10 41.17
CA THR A 16 39.15 1.97 39.99
C THR A 16 37.86 2.77 39.79
N ALA A 17 38.06 3.92 39.17
CA ALA A 17 37.09 4.68 38.37
C ALA A 17 36.01 5.44 39.16
N ASP A 18 36.45 6.56 39.72
CA ASP A 18 35.75 7.82 39.48
C ASP A 18 35.65 8.02 37.95
N ASN A 19 34.49 7.73 37.39
CA ASN A 19 34.16 8.10 36.02
C ASN A 19 32.75 8.71 36.07
N PRO A 20 32.61 10.04 35.93
CA PRO A 20 31.29 10.64 35.89
C PRO A 20 30.55 10.08 34.68
N VAL A 21 29.34 9.58 34.94
CA VAL A 21 28.34 9.22 33.95
C VAL A 21 28.10 10.45 33.06
N GLY A 22 28.61 10.40 31.85
CA GLY A 22 28.36 11.36 30.77
C GLY A 22 27.71 10.61 29.62
N ASP A 23 26.42 10.32 29.77
CA ASP A 23 25.56 9.68 28.78
C ASP A 23 25.22 10.67 27.64
N GLU A 24 26.15 10.98 26.74
CA GLU A 24 25.93 12.05 25.74
C GLU A 24 26.36 11.70 24.30
N GLU A 25 26.52 10.43 23.90
CA GLU A 25 26.95 10.10 22.52
C GLU A 25 26.13 9.02 21.77
N SER A 26 24.87 8.77 22.14
CA SER A 26 24.03 7.80 21.40
C SER A 26 22.79 8.38 20.73
N ALA A 27 22.51 9.68 20.90
CA ALA A 27 21.24 10.27 20.46
C ALA A 27 21.26 10.89 19.04
N SER A 28 22.40 10.94 18.35
CA SER A 28 22.52 11.69 17.09
C SER A 28 22.36 10.85 15.81
N LEU A 29 22.17 9.53 15.90
CA LEU A 29 22.02 8.66 14.71
C LEU A 29 20.57 8.36 14.32
N LEU A 30 19.58 8.89 15.04
CA LEU A 30 18.15 8.61 14.79
C LEU A 30 17.45 9.73 13.99
N SER A 31 18.12 10.83 13.73
CA SER A 31 17.55 12.02 13.07
C SER A 31 17.63 12.02 11.54
N ASP A 32 18.23 10.98 10.92
CA ASP A 32 18.36 10.87 9.45
C ASP A 32 17.26 10.05 8.78
N LEU A 33 16.22 9.65 9.53
CA LEU A 33 14.94 9.28 8.92
C LEU A 33 14.16 10.57 8.63
N GLY A 34 14.77 11.43 7.82
CA GLY A 34 14.11 12.58 7.23
C GLY A 34 12.90 12.06 6.47
N GLU A 35 11.72 12.34 7.02
CA GLU A 35 10.45 12.21 6.35
C GLU A 35 10.59 12.98 5.03
N GLN A 36 10.85 12.26 3.94
CA GLN A 36 10.91 12.81 2.60
C GLN A 36 9.48 13.24 2.27
N VAL A 37 9.10 14.42 2.74
CA VAL A 37 7.86 15.08 2.31
C VAL A 37 8.00 15.21 0.80
N PRO A 38 7.16 14.53 0.02
CA PRO A 38 7.28 14.56 -1.43
C PRO A 38 7.21 16.02 -1.86
N ASP A 39 8.29 16.48 -2.51
CA ASP A 39 8.42 17.84 -3.01
C ASP A 39 7.23 18.11 -3.93
N THR A 40 6.31 18.97 -3.48
CA THR A 40 5.00 19.20 -4.13
C THR A 40 5.17 19.68 -5.58
N ALA A 41 6.31 20.31 -5.88
CA ALA A 41 6.67 20.74 -7.22
C ALA A 41 6.75 19.59 -8.24
N ASN A 42 7.10 18.37 -7.81
CA ASN A 42 7.10 17.20 -8.69
C ASN A 42 5.69 16.63 -8.90
N LEU A 43 4.78 16.84 -7.95
CA LEU A 43 3.37 16.47 -8.13
C LEU A 43 2.69 17.40 -9.13
N ASP A 44 3.03 18.69 -9.15
CA ASP A 44 2.45 19.67 -10.08
C ASP A 44 2.67 19.27 -11.55
N LEU A 45 3.81 18.67 -11.88
CA LEU A 45 4.09 18.14 -13.22
C LEU A 45 3.22 16.93 -13.60
N LEU A 46 2.70 16.19 -12.61
CA LEU A 46 1.86 15.01 -12.82
C LEU A 46 0.37 15.36 -12.92
N LEU A 47 -0.05 16.55 -12.49
CA LEU A 47 -1.45 16.98 -12.53
C LEU A 47 -2.00 17.11 -13.96
N ASP A 48 -1.13 17.39 -14.94
CA ASP A 48 -1.50 17.56 -16.35
C ASP A 48 -1.45 16.25 -17.16
N VAL A 49 -1.11 15.12 -16.53
CA VAL A 49 -1.00 13.83 -17.21
C VAL A 49 -2.40 13.29 -17.51
N GLY A 50 -2.72 13.13 -18.79
CA GLY A 50 -3.97 12.50 -19.23
C GLY A 50 -4.00 11.01 -18.88
N LEU A 51 -5.09 10.57 -18.23
CA LEU A 51 -5.31 9.18 -17.85
C LEU A 51 -6.52 8.60 -18.59
N GLN A 52 -6.46 7.30 -18.92
CA GLN A 52 -7.59 6.62 -19.52
C GLN A 52 -8.56 6.17 -18.43
N ILE A 53 -9.80 6.65 -18.53
CA ILE A 53 -10.91 6.22 -17.70
C ILE A 53 -11.75 5.20 -18.47
N THR A 54 -12.02 4.06 -17.83
CA THR A 54 -12.91 3.02 -18.35
C THR A 54 -14.07 2.83 -17.38
N VAL A 55 -15.30 2.92 -17.88
CA VAL A 55 -16.50 2.60 -17.10
C VAL A 55 -17.01 1.24 -17.52
N GLU A 56 -17.19 0.33 -16.57
CA GLU A 56 -17.63 -1.04 -16.84
C GLU A 56 -19.00 -1.34 -16.25
N LEU A 57 -19.97 -1.61 -17.14
CA LEU A 57 -21.28 -2.12 -16.75
C LEU A 57 -21.17 -3.46 -16.01
N GLY A 58 -20.21 -4.31 -16.38
CA GLY A 58 -19.98 -5.59 -15.71
C GLY A 58 -19.02 -6.48 -16.49
N ARG A 59 -18.53 -7.53 -15.81
CA ARG A 59 -17.65 -8.54 -16.39
C ARG A 59 -18.33 -9.89 -16.39
N THR A 60 -17.93 -10.77 -17.30
CA THR A 60 -18.26 -12.19 -17.24
C THR A 60 -17.09 -13.01 -17.75
N ARG A 61 -17.08 -14.31 -17.46
CA ARG A 61 -16.07 -15.25 -17.97
C ARG A 61 -16.77 -16.31 -18.79
N LEU A 62 -16.41 -16.39 -20.07
CA LEU A 62 -16.89 -17.41 -20.99
C LEU A 62 -15.74 -18.37 -21.32
N LYS A 63 -16.07 -19.63 -21.64
CA LYS A 63 -15.06 -20.54 -22.19
C LYS A 63 -14.76 -20.10 -23.62
N PHE A 64 -13.55 -20.36 -24.09
CA PHE A 64 -13.15 -20.00 -25.46
C PHE A 64 -14.12 -20.52 -26.53
N ARG A 65 -14.64 -21.74 -26.36
CA ARG A 65 -15.66 -22.32 -27.27
C ARG A 65 -16.94 -21.48 -27.33
N ASP A 66 -17.40 -20.96 -26.19
CA ASP A 66 -18.64 -20.19 -26.11
C ASP A 66 -18.46 -18.83 -26.80
N VAL A 67 -17.27 -18.23 -26.68
CA VAL A 67 -16.89 -16.98 -27.38
C VAL A 67 -16.95 -17.17 -28.90
N LEU A 68 -16.46 -18.29 -29.42
CA LEU A 68 -16.52 -18.59 -30.86
C LEU A 68 -17.95 -18.78 -31.40
N ASN A 69 -18.90 -19.14 -30.52
CA ASN A 69 -20.30 -19.32 -30.88
C ASN A 69 -21.11 -18.01 -30.80
N LEU A 70 -20.51 -16.91 -30.31
CA LEU A 70 -21.18 -15.62 -30.28
C LEU A 70 -21.42 -15.13 -31.72
N SER A 71 -22.64 -14.72 -31.97
CA SER A 71 -23.09 -14.21 -33.27
C SER A 71 -24.01 -13.01 -33.06
N ASN A 72 -24.37 -12.33 -34.15
CA ASN A 72 -25.30 -11.21 -34.06
C ASN A 72 -26.61 -11.66 -33.40
N GLY A 73 -27.05 -10.94 -32.37
CA GLY A 73 -28.22 -11.28 -31.55
C GLY A 73 -27.94 -12.18 -30.35
N SER A 74 -26.70 -12.61 -30.13
CA SER A 74 -26.32 -13.33 -28.90
C SER A 74 -26.41 -12.40 -27.69
N VAL A 75 -27.02 -12.88 -26.61
CA VAL A 75 -27.14 -12.17 -25.32
C VAL A 75 -26.14 -12.77 -24.34
N VAL A 76 -25.31 -11.92 -23.73
CA VAL A 76 -24.31 -12.33 -22.75
C VAL A 76 -24.68 -11.77 -21.39
N GLU A 77 -24.89 -12.66 -20.43
CA GLU A 77 -25.15 -12.27 -19.05
C GLU A 77 -23.86 -11.84 -18.35
N LEU A 78 -23.96 -10.72 -17.63
CA LEU A 78 -22.86 -10.15 -16.83
C LEU A 78 -23.02 -10.57 -15.36
N SER A 79 -21.91 -10.62 -14.63
CA SER A 79 -21.93 -11.00 -13.19
C SER A 79 -22.49 -9.92 -12.25
N ARG A 80 -22.70 -8.70 -12.74
CA ARG A 80 -23.15 -7.55 -11.94
C ARG A 80 -24.67 -7.52 -11.81
N GLN A 81 -25.19 -7.19 -10.63
CA GLN A 81 -26.64 -7.04 -10.42
C GLN A 81 -27.15 -5.67 -10.90
N VAL A 82 -28.42 -5.58 -11.28
CA VAL A 82 -29.05 -4.34 -11.81
C VAL A 82 -29.00 -3.18 -10.81
N SER A 83 -29.00 -3.49 -9.52
CA SER A 83 -28.98 -2.53 -8.42
C SER A 83 -27.57 -2.15 -7.96
N GLU A 84 -26.52 -2.68 -8.58
CA GLU A 84 -25.13 -2.35 -8.25
C GLU A 84 -24.63 -1.18 -9.12
N PRO A 85 -23.85 -0.24 -8.53
CA PRO A 85 -23.22 0.83 -9.30
C PRO A 85 -22.22 0.26 -10.31
N VAL A 86 -21.88 1.00 -11.36
CA VAL A 86 -20.86 0.62 -12.35
C VAL A 86 -19.45 0.91 -11.82
N ASP A 87 -18.45 0.15 -12.28
CA ASP A 87 -17.06 0.40 -11.88
C ASP A 87 -16.41 1.43 -12.79
N ILE A 88 -15.62 2.30 -12.17
CA ILE A 88 -14.80 3.31 -12.83
C ILE A 88 -13.36 2.93 -12.60
N LEU A 89 -12.64 2.64 -13.68
CA LEU A 89 -11.25 2.23 -13.67
C LEU A 89 -10.37 3.32 -14.27
N VAL A 90 -9.19 3.51 -13.68
CA VAL A 90 -8.13 4.35 -14.20
C VAL A 90 -6.98 3.44 -14.56
N ASN A 91 -6.58 3.41 -15.84
CA ASN A 91 -5.49 2.54 -16.31
C ASN A 91 -5.65 1.06 -15.87
N GLY A 92 -6.90 0.59 -15.77
CA GLY A 92 -7.23 -0.78 -15.36
C GLY A 92 -7.29 -1.04 -13.84
N ALA A 93 -6.99 -0.05 -13.00
CA ALA A 93 -7.18 -0.13 -11.56
C ALA A 93 -8.54 0.44 -11.16
N LEU A 94 -9.26 -0.24 -10.25
CA LEU A 94 -10.54 0.26 -9.73
C LEU A 94 -10.31 1.56 -8.94
N LEU A 95 -10.93 2.65 -9.38
CA LEU A 95 -10.88 3.94 -8.71
C LEU A 95 -12.12 4.15 -7.84
N ALA A 96 -13.30 3.91 -8.43
CA ALA A 96 -14.58 4.23 -7.81
C ALA A 96 -15.70 3.37 -8.41
N SER A 97 -16.89 3.49 -7.82
CA SER A 97 -18.13 3.01 -8.39
C SER A 97 -19.14 4.16 -8.43
N GLY A 98 -20.02 4.18 -9.43
CA GLY A 98 -21.01 5.24 -9.58
C GLY A 98 -22.26 4.80 -10.34
N GLU A 99 -23.22 5.71 -10.49
CA GLU A 99 -24.49 5.43 -11.16
C GLU A 99 -24.46 5.98 -12.59
N VAL A 100 -24.95 5.19 -13.56
CA VAL A 100 -25.08 5.66 -14.95
C VAL A 100 -26.27 6.61 -15.04
N VAL A 101 -26.00 7.82 -15.51
CA VAL A 101 -27.00 8.86 -15.79
C VAL A 101 -26.88 9.31 -17.23
N VAL A 102 -27.88 10.02 -17.73
CA VAL A 102 -27.84 10.63 -19.08
C VAL A 102 -27.83 12.15 -18.92
N VAL A 103 -26.86 12.79 -19.56
CA VAL A 103 -26.69 14.25 -19.59
C VAL A 103 -26.53 14.66 -21.04
N ASP A 104 -27.37 15.58 -21.51
CA ASP A 104 -27.32 16.10 -22.88
C ASP A 104 -27.24 15.01 -23.98
N ASP A 105 -28.04 13.93 -23.83
CA ASP A 105 -28.06 12.77 -24.74
C ASP A 105 -26.77 11.92 -24.73
N HIS A 106 -25.90 12.12 -23.75
CA HIS A 106 -24.70 11.31 -23.52
C HIS A 106 -24.80 10.53 -22.21
N PHE A 107 -24.20 9.34 -22.17
CA PHE A 107 -24.02 8.62 -20.91
C PHE A 107 -22.99 9.32 -20.04
N ALA A 108 -23.28 9.43 -18.75
CA ALA A 108 -22.40 9.97 -17.73
C ALA A 108 -22.46 9.09 -16.48
N VAL A 109 -21.51 9.27 -15.56
CA VAL A 109 -21.46 8.55 -14.28
C VAL A 109 -21.37 9.56 -13.14
N ARG A 110 -22.19 9.36 -12.11
CA ARG A 110 -22.30 10.19 -10.91
C ARG A 110 -21.90 9.41 -9.65
#